data_AF-A0A1Y3PGG5-F1
#
_entry.id   AF-A0A1Y3PGG5-F1
#
_cell.length_a   1.000
_cell.length_b   1.000
_cell.length_c   1.000
_cell.angle_alpha   90.00
_cell.angle_beta   90.00
_cell.angle_gamma   90.00
#
_symmetry.space_group_name_H-M   'P 1'
#
loop_
_entity.id
_entity.type
_entity.pdbx_description
1 polymer ?
#
loop_
_entity_poly.entity_id
_entity_poly.type
_entity_poly.pdbx_seq_one_letter_code
_entity_poly.pdbx_strand_id
1 'polypeptide(L)'
;MAKRYPDLYYRFFEQFNQGEYYACHDLLEELWMEDRSNKFLQGLLQMAVAIHHIQNGNVIGARRLFQSAQAYLQPYRPRYWDVNLEIVLQYIDECLRLLPAADKISVEEARRLSLPALVLHVEEGPDSPKTSIKQSESL
;
A
#
# COMPACT_ATOMS: atom_id res chain seq x y z
N MET A 1 8.89 -25.76 4.73
CA MET A 1 8.08 -25.24 5.84
C MET A 1 6.70 -24.90 5.29
N ALA A 2 5.64 -25.16 6.05
CA ALA A 2 4.30 -24.70 5.68
C ALA A 2 4.28 -23.17 5.76
N LYS A 3 3.72 -22.51 4.73
CA LYS A 3 3.53 -21.06 4.75
C LYS A 3 2.54 -20.70 5.86
N ARG A 4 2.81 -19.60 6.57
CA ARG A 4 1.96 -19.12 7.67
C ARG A 4 0.67 -18.45 7.16
N TYR A 5 0.76 -17.80 6.00
CA TYR A 5 -0.33 -17.06 5.38
C TYR A 5 -0.70 -17.63 4.01
N PRO A 6 -1.85 -17.24 3.42
CA PRO A 6 -2.20 -17.62 2.06
C PRO A 6 -1.15 -17.21 1.02
N ASP A 7 -1.01 -17.99 -0.05
CA ASP A 7 -0.03 -17.72 -1.12
C ASP A 7 -0.18 -16.36 -1.78
N LEU A 8 -1.44 -15.93 -1.97
CA LEU A 8 -1.77 -14.62 -2.55
C LEU A 8 -1.21 -13.47 -1.71
N TYR A 9 -1.10 -13.66 -0.39
CA TYR A 9 -0.57 -12.64 0.51
C TYR A 9 0.91 -12.39 0.22
N TYR A 10 1.73 -13.45 0.11
CA TYR A 10 3.15 -13.31 -0.25
C TYR A 10 3.34 -12.72 -1.64
N ARG A 11 2.55 -13.17 -2.63
CA ARG A 11 2.58 -12.63 -4.00
C ARG A 11 2.24 -11.14 -4.04
N PHE A 12 1.35 -10.67 -3.17
CA PHE A 12 1.05 -9.25 -3.04
C PHE A 12 2.31 -8.43 -2.70
N PHE A 13 3.16 -8.86 -1.76
CA PHE A 13 4.40 -8.15 -1.44
C PHE A 13 5.36 -8.09 -2.62
N GLU A 14 5.49 -9.20 -3.36
CA GLU A 14 6.35 -9.27 -4.54
C GLU A 14 5.90 -8.26 -5.61
N GLN A 15 4.60 -8.24 -5.93
CA GLN A 15 4.03 -7.33 -6.93
C GLN A 15 4.07 -5.87 -6.47
N PHE A 16 3.77 -5.61 -5.19
CA PHE A 16 3.79 -4.27 -4.62
C PHE A 16 5.19 -3.65 -4.74
N ASN A 17 6.22 -4.42 -4.39
CA ASN A 17 7.61 -3.97 -4.45
C ASN A 17 8.13 -3.81 -5.89
N GLN A 18 7.45 -4.39 -6.89
CA GLN A 18 7.73 -4.18 -8.31
C GLN A 18 6.95 -2.99 -8.91
N GLY A 19 6.06 -2.35 -8.13
CA GLY A 19 5.23 -1.25 -8.59
C GLY A 19 3.97 -1.71 -9.36
N GLU A 20 3.65 -3.01 -9.35
CA GLU A 20 2.51 -3.61 -10.04
C GLU A 20 1.22 -3.47 -9.19
N TYR A 21 0.84 -2.23 -8.90
CA TYR A 21 -0.25 -1.94 -7.97
C TYR A 21 -1.64 -2.37 -8.45
N TYR A 22 -1.85 -2.47 -9.77
CA TYR A 22 -3.08 -3.03 -10.32
C TYR A 22 -3.14 -4.55 -10.09
N ALA A 23 -2.03 -5.28 -10.25
CA ALA A 23 -2.00 -6.71 -9.91
C ALA A 23 -2.21 -6.95 -8.40
N CYS A 24 -1.76 -6.02 -7.55
CA CYS A 24 -2.02 -6.06 -6.11
C CYS A 24 -3.51 -5.99 -5.77
N HIS A 25 -4.30 -5.24 -6.55
CA HIS A 25 -5.76 -5.17 -6.38
C HIS A 25 -6.37 -6.57 -6.49
N ASP A 26 -6.09 -7.28 -7.59
CA ASP A 26 -6.71 -8.59 -7.85
C ASP A 26 -6.34 -9.61 -6.76
N LEU A 27 -5.07 -9.65 -6.35
CA LEU A 27 -4.58 -10.56 -5.30
C LEU A 27 -5.23 -10.30 -3.95
N LEU A 28 -5.36 -9.03 -3.57
CA LEU A 28 -5.96 -8.65 -2.28
C LEU A 28 -7.49 -8.71 -2.31
N GLU A 29 -8.12 -8.47 -3.47
CA GLU A 29 -9.55 -8.61 -3.63
C GLU A 29 -9.94 -10.08 -3.45
N GLU A 30 -9.23 -11.01 -4.09
CA GLU A 30 -9.46 -12.44 -3.94
C GLU A 30 -9.38 -12.88 -2.46
N LEU A 31 -8.35 -12.44 -1.72
CA LEU A 31 -8.23 -12.71 -0.29
C LEU A 31 -9.34 -12.06 0.55
N TRP A 32 -9.69 -10.80 0.25
CA TRP A 32 -10.72 -10.08 1.00
C TRP A 32 -12.13 -10.61 0.71
N MET A 33 -12.34 -11.22 -0.46
CA MET A 33 -13.62 -11.85 -0.81
C MET A 33 -13.93 -13.08 0.07
N GLU A 34 -12.93 -13.76 0.60
CA GLU A 34 -13.11 -14.87 1.54
C GLU A 34 -13.71 -14.40 2.88
N ASP A 35 -13.30 -13.23 3.36
CA ASP A 35 -13.88 -12.56 4.54
C ASP A 35 -13.93 -11.04 4.33
N ARG A 36 -15.08 -10.57 3.84
CA ARG A 36 -15.31 -9.16 3.54
C ARG A 36 -15.33 -8.27 4.79
N SER A 37 -15.36 -8.85 5.98
CA SER A 37 -15.27 -8.11 7.24
C SER A 37 -13.82 -7.75 7.61
N ASN A 38 -12.83 -8.40 6.98
CA ASN A 38 -11.41 -8.20 7.25
C ASN A 38 -10.92 -6.81 6.78
N LYS A 39 -10.92 -5.85 7.71
CA LYS A 39 -10.49 -4.47 7.46
C LYS A 39 -9.00 -4.32 7.20
N PHE A 40 -8.17 -5.24 7.69
CA PHE A 40 -6.74 -5.23 7.38
C PHE A 40 -6.49 -5.45 5.89
N LEU A 41 -7.06 -6.50 5.31
CA LEU A 41 -6.94 -6.78 3.87
C LEU A 41 -7.58 -5.67 3.04
N GLN A 42 -8.75 -5.18 3.45
CA GLN A 42 -9.39 -4.04 2.79
C GLN A 42 -8.50 -2.77 2.82
N GLY A 43 -7.79 -2.53 3.92
CA GLY A 43 -6.87 -1.41 4.06
C GLY A 43 -5.67 -1.51 3.14
N LEU A 44 -5.02 -2.68 3.06
CA LEU A 44 -3.93 -2.92 2.12
C LEU A 44 -4.39 -2.78 0.66
N LEU A 45 -5.59 -3.30 0.34
CA LEU A 45 -6.19 -3.19 -0.99
C LEU A 45 -6.39 -1.73 -1.36
N GLN A 46 -7.01 -0.94 -0.49
CA GLN A 46 -7.24 0.48 -0.75
C GLN A 46 -5.94 1.27 -0.87
N MET A 47 -4.89 0.93 -0.12
CA MET A 47 -3.57 1.54 -0.28
C MET A 47 -3.00 1.27 -1.69
N ALA A 48 -3.01 0.03 -2.16
CA ALA A 48 -2.52 -0.30 -3.50
C ALA A 48 -3.31 0.43 -4.60
N VAL A 49 -4.65 0.43 -4.50
CA VAL A 49 -5.52 1.12 -5.45
C VAL A 49 -5.31 2.65 -5.40
N ALA A 50 -5.04 3.23 -4.22
CA ALA A 50 -4.74 4.65 -4.11
C ALA A 50 -3.49 5.05 -4.91
N ILE A 51 -2.44 4.22 -4.86
CA ILE A 51 -1.21 4.44 -5.63
C ILE A 51 -1.48 4.32 -7.14
N HIS A 52 -2.28 3.33 -7.55
CA HIS A 52 -2.70 3.21 -8.95
C HIS A 52 -3.51 4.43 -9.43
N HIS A 53 -4.39 4.97 -8.58
CA HIS A 53 -5.17 6.16 -8.90
C HIS A 53 -4.30 7.39 -9.13
N ILE A 54 -3.29 7.62 -8.29
CA ILE A 54 -2.39 8.77 -8.47
C ILE A 54 -1.53 8.62 -9.73
N GLN A 55 -1.04 7.42 -10.05
CA GLN A 55 -0.30 7.15 -11.30
C GLN A 55 -1.11 7.50 -12.57
N ASN A 56 -2.45 7.42 -12.48
CA ASN A 56 -3.37 7.78 -13.57
C ASN A 56 -3.92 9.22 -13.45
N GLY A 57 -3.37 10.05 -12.56
CA GLY A 57 -3.77 11.44 -12.37
C GLY A 57 -5.10 11.65 -11.63
N ASN A 58 -5.67 10.60 -11.01
CA ASN A 58 -6.91 10.68 -10.24
C ASN A 58 -6.62 10.95 -8.75
N VAL A 59 -6.33 12.21 -8.43
CA VAL A 59 -5.91 12.66 -7.10
C VAL A 59 -7.04 12.52 -6.07
N ILE A 60 -8.27 12.89 -6.42
CA ILE A 60 -9.42 12.79 -5.52
C ILE A 60 -9.69 11.35 -5.10
N GLY A 61 -9.58 10.41 -6.04
CA GLY A 61 -9.72 8.98 -5.77
C GLY A 61 -8.60 8.46 -4.87
N ALA A 62 -7.34 8.80 -5.18
CA ALA A 62 -6.19 8.43 -4.37
C ALA A 62 -6.32 8.94 -2.93
N ARG A 63 -6.72 10.21 -2.74
CA ARG A 63 -6.90 10.83 -1.43
C ARG A 63 -7.93 10.09 -0.58
N ARG A 64 -9.12 9.81 -1.14
CA ARG A 64 -10.19 9.08 -0.45
C ARG A 64 -9.78 7.67 -0.05
N LEU A 65 -9.07 6.97 -0.94
CA LEU A 65 -8.62 5.60 -0.71
C LEU A 65 -7.50 5.55 0.33
N PHE A 66 -6.52 6.46 0.29
CA PHE A 66 -5.49 6.54 1.33
C PHE A 66 -6.08 6.85 2.70
N GLN A 67 -7.02 7.80 2.80
CA GLN A 67 -7.70 8.10 4.07
C GLN A 67 -8.45 6.89 4.63
N SER A 68 -9.13 6.15 3.76
CA SER A 68 -9.86 4.94 4.16
C SER A 68 -8.91 3.80 4.56
N ALA A 69 -7.84 3.59 3.79
CA ALA A 69 -6.77 2.64 4.11
C ALA A 69 -6.15 2.94 5.47
N GLN A 70 -5.85 4.22 5.75
CA GLN A 70 -5.33 4.66 7.03
C GLN A 70 -6.28 4.30 8.17
N ALA A 71 -7.57 4.66 8.05
CA ALA A 71 -8.57 4.39 9.07
C ALA A 71 -8.75 2.88 9.32
N TYR A 72 -8.66 2.06 8.28
CA TYR A 72 -8.77 0.60 8.39
C TYR A 72 -7.52 -0.06 8.98
N LEU A 73 -6.32 0.47 8.72
CA LEU A 73 -5.07 -0.12 9.20
C LEU A 73 -4.67 0.34 10.61
N GLN A 74 -5.11 1.54 11.05
CA GLN A 74 -4.78 2.08 12.38
C GLN A 74 -5.04 1.12 13.55
N PRO A 75 -6.18 0.37 13.62
CA PRO A 75 -6.44 -0.54 14.73
C PRO A 75 -5.48 -1.74 14.85
N TYR A 76 -4.70 -2.03 13.81
CA TYR A 76 -3.83 -3.20 13.72
C TYR A 76 -2.36 -2.91 14.10
N ARG A 77 -2.07 -1.70 14.60
CA ARG A 77 -0.72 -1.30 15.05
C ARG A 77 -0.22 -2.14 16.24
N PRO A 78 1.12 -2.23 16.41
CA PRO A 78 2.16 -1.77 15.49
C PRO A 78 2.41 -2.78 14.36
N ARG A 79 1.91 -4.01 14.50
CA ARG A 79 2.18 -5.13 13.60
C ARG A 79 0.99 -6.06 13.53
N TYR A 80 0.64 -6.48 12.32
CA TYR A 80 -0.39 -7.50 12.08
C TYR A 80 -0.06 -8.30 10.83
N TRP A 81 -0.29 -9.62 10.89
CA TRP A 81 0.11 -10.57 9.84
C TRP A 81 1.57 -10.41 9.42
N ASP A 82 2.44 -10.23 10.44
CA ASP A 82 3.87 -10.02 10.28
C ASP A 82 4.26 -8.79 9.44
N VAL A 83 3.36 -7.83 9.21
CA VAL A 83 3.68 -6.54 8.57
C VAL A 83 3.79 -5.43 9.59
N ASN A 84 4.84 -4.63 9.48
CA ASN A 84 5.03 -3.44 10.30
C ASN A 84 4.13 -2.28 9.84
N LEU A 85 3.03 -2.06 10.57
CA LEU A 85 2.03 -1.04 10.22
C LEU A 85 2.42 0.37 10.66
N GLU A 86 3.42 0.55 11.51
CA GLU A 86 3.97 1.87 11.81
C GLU A 86 4.53 2.53 10.53
N ILE A 87 5.31 1.77 9.76
CA ILE A 87 5.92 2.23 8.52
C ILE A 87 4.87 2.40 7.41
N VAL A 88 3.90 1.48 7.33
CA VAL A 88 2.81 1.58 6.34
C VAL A 88 1.96 2.83 6.59
N LEU A 89 1.60 3.12 7.84
CA LEU A 89 0.82 4.30 8.17
C LEU A 89 1.62 5.59 7.96
N GLN A 90 2.91 5.60 8.32
CA GLN A 90 3.80 6.73 8.03
C GLN A 90 3.85 7.02 6.52
N TYR A 91 3.96 5.97 5.69
CA TYR A 91 3.96 6.10 4.23
C TYR A 91 2.65 6.72 3.72
N ILE A 92 1.50 6.24 4.22
CA ILE A 92 0.19 6.79 3.84
C ILE A 92 0.09 8.28 4.20
N ASP A 93 0.56 8.67 5.38
CA ASP A 93 0.60 10.06 5.82
C ASP A 93 1.50 10.95 4.95
N GLU A 94 2.68 10.45 4.58
CA GLU A 94 3.58 11.13 3.65
C GLU A 94 2.93 11.32 2.27
N CYS A 95 2.33 10.28 1.72
CA CYS A 95 1.61 10.36 0.45
C CYS A 95 0.47 11.39 0.51
N LEU A 96 -0.38 11.35 1.54
CA LEU A 96 -1.50 12.28 1.69
C LEU A 96 -1.06 13.75 1.74
N ARG A 97 0.10 14.04 2.34
CA ARG A 97 0.69 15.39 2.39
C ARG A 97 1.22 15.86 1.04
N LEU A 98 1.72 14.93 0.20
CA LEU A 98 2.27 15.24 -1.11
C LEU A 98 1.20 15.35 -2.21
N LEU A 99 0.01 14.81 -2.00
CA LEU A 99 -1.07 14.89 -2.98
C LEU A 99 -1.49 16.35 -3.23
N PRO A 100 -1.55 16.81 -4.50
CA PRO A 100 -1.92 18.18 -4.83
C PRO A 100 -3.38 18.47 -4.45
N ALA A 101 -3.72 19.75 -4.28
CA ALA A 101 -5.08 20.17 -3.95
C ALA A 101 -6.09 19.92 -5.08
N ALA A 102 -5.63 19.79 -6.32
CA ALA A 102 -6.47 19.51 -7.49
C ALA A 102 -7.09 18.11 -7.40
N ASP A 103 -8.32 17.95 -7.91
CA ASP A 103 -9.00 16.65 -7.96
C ASP A 103 -8.42 15.70 -9.02
N LYS A 104 -7.87 16.27 -10.08
CA LYS A 104 -7.19 15.55 -11.17
C LYS A 104 -5.99 16.33 -11.66
N ILE A 105 -5.01 15.59 -12.15
CA ILE A 105 -3.82 16.10 -12.84
C ILE A 105 -3.57 15.27 -14.10
N SER A 106 -2.74 15.75 -15.00
CA SER A 106 -2.27 14.94 -16.13
C SER A 106 -1.38 13.78 -15.66
N VAL A 107 -1.32 12.71 -16.45
CA VAL A 107 -0.40 11.57 -16.19
C VAL A 107 1.06 12.05 -16.11
N GLU A 108 1.39 13.08 -16.88
CA GLU A 108 2.73 13.66 -16.91
C GLU A 108 3.06 14.45 -15.64
N GLU A 109 2.08 15.16 -15.06
CA GLU A 109 2.23 15.73 -13.71
C GLU A 109 2.29 14.64 -12.64
N ALA A 110 1.49 13.58 -12.76
CA ALA A 110 1.51 12.45 -11.83
C ALA A 110 2.88 11.75 -11.80
N ARG A 111 3.53 11.56 -12.95
CA ARG A 111 4.89 11.01 -13.04
C ARG A 111 5.95 11.87 -12.36
N ARG A 112 5.72 13.19 -12.33
CA ARG A 112 6.60 14.14 -11.62
C ARG A 112 6.32 14.22 -10.12
N LEU A 113 5.19 13.67 -9.64
CA LEU A 113 4.96 13.54 -8.21
C LEU A 113 5.92 12.48 -7.64
N SER A 114 6.93 12.97 -6.94
CA SER A 114 7.86 12.13 -6.20
C SER A 114 7.22 11.64 -4.89
N LEU A 115 6.35 10.64 -5.00
CA LEU A 115 5.91 9.91 -3.81
C LEU A 115 7.08 9.09 -3.25
N PRO A 116 7.19 8.92 -1.92
CA PRO A 116 8.14 7.98 -1.35
C PRO A 116 7.90 6.58 -1.90
N ALA A 117 8.90 5.72 -1.88
CA ALA A 117 8.74 4.31 -2.24
C ALA A 117 8.62 3.47 -0.95
N LEU A 118 7.51 2.75 -0.79
CA LEU A 118 7.35 1.79 0.30
C LEU A 118 7.83 0.42 -0.18
N VAL A 119 8.76 -0.19 0.56
CA VAL A 119 9.14 -1.59 0.37
C VAL A 119 8.52 -2.40 1.49
N LEU A 120 7.59 -3.28 1.16
CA LEU A 120 6.85 -4.12 2.09
C LEU A 120 7.51 -5.49 2.25
N HIS A 121 7.55 -5.99 3.48
CA HIS A 121 8.01 -7.34 3.78
C HIS A 121 7.15 -8.02 4.84
N VAL A 122 7.01 -9.33 4.71
CA VAL A 122 6.48 -10.20 5.78
C VAL A 122 7.63 -10.52 6.73
N GLU A 123 7.54 -10.02 7.95
CA GLU A 123 8.58 -10.09 8.96
C GLU A 123 8.34 -11.22 9.98
N GLU A 124 8.31 -12.46 9.48
CA GLU A 124 7.98 -13.67 10.26
C GLU A 124 9.01 -14.00 11.36
N GLY A 125 10.22 -13.44 11.27
CA GLY A 125 11.31 -13.66 12.21
C GLY A 125 12.31 -12.50 12.31
N PRO A 126 13.31 -12.62 13.20
CA PRO A 126 14.30 -11.56 13.43
C PRO A 126 15.10 -11.24 12.17
N ASP A 127 15.48 -12.24 11.38
CA ASP A 127 16.30 -12.12 10.17
C ASP A 127 15.50 -11.76 8.90
N SER A 128 14.17 -11.67 9.01
CA SER A 128 13.34 -11.26 7.86
C SER A 128 13.67 -9.83 7.44
N PRO A 129 13.75 -9.54 6.12
CA PRO A 129 13.86 -8.18 5.60
C PRO A 129 12.77 -7.28 6.20
N LYS A 130 13.10 -6.01 6.44
CA LYS A 130 12.23 -5.08 7.17
C LYS A 130 11.48 -4.17 6.24
N THR A 131 10.19 -3.99 6.51
CA THR A 131 9.39 -2.98 5.81
C THR A 131 10.02 -1.60 6.01
N SER A 132 10.22 -0.85 4.94
CA SER A 132 10.94 0.43 4.96
C SER A 132 10.42 1.41 3.92
N ILE A 133 10.54 2.71 4.22
CA ILE A 133 10.31 3.79 3.26
C ILE A 133 11.65 4.21 2.69
N LYS A 134 11.75 4.24 1.36
CA LYS A 134 12.87 4.80 0.62
C LYS A 134 12.48 6.18 0.10
N GLN A 135 13.33 7.17 0.32
CA GLN A 135 13.15 8.47 -0.32
C GLN A 135 13.37 8.30 -1.83
N SER A 136 12.58 9.02 -2.64
CA SER A 136 12.86 9.10 -4.06
C SER A 136 14.19 9.83 -4.24
N GLU A 137 15.27 9.12 -4.57
CA GLU A 137 16.47 9.78 -5.07
C GLU A 137 16.08 10.43 -6.40
N SER A 138 16.17 11.75 -6.47
CA SER A 138 16.17 12.42 -7.76
C SER A 138 17.38 11.89 -8.54
N LEU A 139 17.13 11.17 -9.63
CA LEU A 139 18.14 10.83 -10.62
C LEU A 139 18.81 12.10 -11.17
#